data_AF-A0A952EX74-F1
#
_entry.id   AF-A0A952EX74-F1
#
_cell.length_a   1.000
_cell.length_b   1.000
_cell.length_c   1.000
_cell.angle_alpha   90.00
_cell.angle_beta   90.00
_cell.angle_gamma   90.00
#
_symmetry.space_group_name_H-M   'P 1'
#
loop_
_entity.id
_entity.type
_entity.pdbx_description
1 polymer ?
#
loop_
_entity_poly.entity_id
_entity_poly.type
_entity_poly.pdbx_seq_one_letter_code
_entity_poly.pdbx_strand_id
1 'polypeptide(L)'
;MASTADFKNGLVLQIDGQLWQIIEFQHVKPGKGPAFVRTKLKNVLSGKVVDKTYNAGVKVETATVDRRDATYLYHDGSDFVFMDSQDYEQHPLSESLVGDAAKF
;
A
#
# COMPACT_ATOMS: atom_id res chain seq x y z
N MET A 1 -10.18 1.84 -13.06
CA MET A 1 -9.91 0.41 -12.87
C MET A 1 -8.75 0.02 -13.77
N ALA A 2 -7.66 -0.43 -13.17
CA ALA A 2 -6.52 -0.96 -13.89
C ALA A 2 -6.79 -2.42 -14.29
N SER A 3 -5.99 -2.96 -15.18
CA SER A 3 -6.01 -4.38 -15.56
C SER A 3 -4.75 -5.08 -15.07
N THR A 4 -4.71 -6.42 -15.16
CA THR A 4 -3.48 -7.18 -14.88
C THR A 4 -2.31 -6.81 -15.80
N ALA A 5 -2.54 -6.12 -16.92
CA ALA A 5 -1.49 -5.63 -17.79
C ALA A 5 -0.75 -4.42 -17.20
N ASP A 6 -1.39 -3.70 -16.29
CA ASP A 6 -0.86 -2.49 -15.63
C ASP A 6 -0.10 -2.84 -14.33
N PHE A 7 0.02 -4.14 -14.00
CA PHE A 7 0.69 -4.58 -12.78
C PHE A 7 2.17 -4.23 -12.84
N LYS A 8 2.64 -3.63 -11.75
CA LYS A 8 4.03 -3.27 -11.50
C LYS A 8 4.31 -3.40 -10.01
N ASN A 9 5.56 -3.67 -9.66
CA ASN A 9 5.98 -3.64 -8.26
C ASN A 9 5.70 -2.24 -7.68
N GLY A 10 5.18 -2.21 -6.46
CA GLY A 10 4.75 -1.00 -5.77
C GLY A 10 3.31 -0.57 -6.04
N LEU A 11 2.62 -1.13 -7.05
CA LEU A 11 1.19 -0.82 -7.30
C LEU A 11 0.35 -1.28 -6.11
N VAL A 12 -0.54 -0.41 -5.62
CA VAL A 12 -1.47 -0.72 -4.53
C VAL A 12 -2.84 -1.05 -5.08
N LEU A 13 -3.31 -2.26 -4.74
CA LEU A 13 -4.61 -2.79 -5.09
C LEU A 13 -5.56 -2.64 -3.89
N GLN A 14 -6.81 -2.32 -4.17
CA GLN A 14 -7.88 -2.37 -3.20
C GLN A 14 -8.62 -3.71 -3.35
N ILE A 15 -8.58 -4.53 -2.29
CA ILE A 15 -9.12 -5.89 -2.29
C ILE A 15 -9.86 -6.08 -0.97
N ASP A 16 -11.16 -6.36 -1.05
CA ASP A 16 -12.02 -6.63 0.11
C ASP A 16 -11.94 -5.52 1.19
N GLY A 17 -11.88 -4.26 0.76
CA GLY A 17 -11.77 -3.09 1.64
C GLY A 17 -10.37 -2.87 2.25
N GLN A 18 -9.38 -3.69 1.88
CA GLN A 18 -8.01 -3.57 2.34
C GLN A 18 -7.05 -3.16 1.22
N LEU A 19 -5.97 -2.49 1.60
CA LEU A 19 -4.92 -2.06 0.68
C LEU A 19 -3.76 -3.07 0.64
N TRP A 20 -3.41 -3.51 -0.56
CA TRP A 20 -2.41 -4.52 -0.83
C TRP A 20 -1.41 -4.04 -1.88
N GLN A 21 -0.14 -3.95 -1.51
CA GLN A 21 0.93 -3.58 -2.43
C GLN A 21 1.49 -4.81 -3.15
N ILE A 22 1.61 -4.74 -4.47
CA ILE A 22 2.32 -5.75 -5.25
C ILE A 22 3.82 -5.64 -4.93
N ILE A 23 4.39 -6.65 -4.28
CA ILE A 23 5.84 -6.71 -4.06
C ILE A 23 6.56 -7.44 -5.18
N GLU A 24 5.87 -8.39 -5.82
CA GLU A 24 6.39 -9.17 -6.93
C GLU A 24 5.22 -9.65 -7.80
N PHE A 25 5.43 -9.73 -9.12
CA PHE A 25 4.48 -10.37 -10.02
C PHE A 25 5.16 -11.11 -11.17
N GLN A 26 4.48 -12.12 -11.70
CA GLN A 26 4.93 -12.93 -12.83
C GLN A 26 3.78 -13.17 -13.79
N HIS A 27 3.91 -12.67 -15.01
CA HIS A 27 2.98 -12.98 -16.10
C HIS A 27 3.40 -14.30 -16.77
N VAL A 28 2.53 -15.29 -16.71
CA VAL A 28 2.75 -16.63 -17.28
C VAL A 28 1.83 -16.83 -18.49
N LYS A 29 2.43 -17.18 -19.64
CA LYS A 29 1.73 -17.62 -20.85
C LYS A 29 1.99 -19.12 -21.04
N PRO A 30 1.10 -20.00 -20.56
CA PRO A 30 1.32 -21.44 -20.69
C PRO A 30 1.21 -21.87 -22.16
N GLY A 31 1.94 -22.92 -22.56
CA GLY A 31 1.86 -23.46 -23.92
C GLY A 31 0.47 -24.03 -24.28
N LYS A 32 -0.33 -24.39 -23.27
CA LYS A 32 -1.75 -24.75 -23.37
C LYS A 32 -2.52 -24.12 -22.20
N GLY A 33 -3.62 -23.42 -22.50
CA GLY A 33 -4.49 -22.78 -21.50
C GLY A 33 -4.41 -21.24 -21.51
N PRO A 34 -5.27 -20.56 -20.71
CA PRO A 34 -5.30 -19.11 -20.65
C PRO A 34 -4.08 -18.54 -19.88
N ALA A 35 -3.66 -17.33 -20.25
CA ALA A 35 -2.61 -16.61 -19.54
C ALA A 35 -3.09 -16.14 -18.15
N PHE A 36 -2.17 -16.09 -17.19
CA PHE A 36 -2.44 -15.64 -15.82
C PHE A 36 -1.26 -14.88 -15.24
N VAL A 37 -1.51 -14.10 -14.19
CA VAL A 37 -0.51 -13.34 -13.44
C VAL A 37 -0.49 -13.82 -12.01
N ARG A 38 0.65 -14.31 -11.54
CA ARG A 38 0.90 -14.60 -10.12
C ARG A 38 1.44 -13.34 -9.46
N THR A 39 0.92 -12.98 -8.31
CA THR A 39 1.40 -11.84 -7.53
C THR A 39 1.67 -12.25 -6.10
N LYS A 40 2.74 -11.69 -5.54
CA LYS A 40 2.95 -11.64 -4.11
C LYS A 40 2.54 -10.26 -3.62
N LEU A 41 1.61 -10.23 -2.68
CA LEU A 41 0.96 -9.02 -2.18
C LEU A 41 1.32 -8.82 -0.72
N LYS A 42 1.65 -7.59 -0.33
CA LYS A 42 1.87 -7.20 1.06
C LYS A 42 0.76 -6.26 1.51
N ASN A 43 0.09 -6.58 2.61
CA ASN A 43 -0.91 -5.69 3.19
C ASN A 43 -0.23 -4.42 3.71
N VAL A 44 -0.76 -3.25 3.37
CA VAL A 44 -0.12 -1.95 3.68
C VAL A 44 -0.11 -1.69 5.19
N LEU A 45 -1.16 -2.09 5.92
CA LEU A 45 -1.29 -1.82 7.36
C LEU A 45 -0.62 -2.92 8.20
N SER A 46 -1.01 -4.17 7.99
CA SER A 46 -0.54 -5.30 8.81
C SER A 46 0.82 -5.88 8.39
N GLY A 47 1.32 -5.53 7.20
CA GLY A 47 2.56 -6.10 6.65
C GLY A 47 2.47 -7.56 6.22
N LYS A 48 1.33 -8.23 6.40
CA LYS A 48 1.11 -9.64 5.99
C LYS A 48 1.36 -9.83 4.50
N VAL A 49 2.09 -10.87 4.15
CA VAL A 49 2.35 -11.25 2.75
C VAL A 49 1.47 -12.43 2.35
N VAL A 50 0.85 -12.34 1.18
CA VAL A 50 0.00 -13.40 0.60
C VAL A 50 0.27 -13.55 -0.89
N ASP A 51 0.09 -14.76 -1.41
CA ASP A 51 0.11 -15.02 -2.84
C ASP A 51 -1.32 -15.00 -3.41
N LYS A 52 -1.49 -14.37 -4.58
CA LYS A 52 -2.77 -14.31 -5.29
C LYS A 52 -2.53 -14.46 -6.79
N THR A 53 -3.39 -15.21 -7.47
CA THR A 53 -3.33 -15.40 -8.93
C THR A 53 -4.53 -14.75 -9.58
N TYR A 54 -4.28 -14.03 -10.67
CA TYR A 54 -5.30 -13.36 -11.47
C TYR A 54 -5.28 -13.92 -12.89
N ASN A 55 -6.47 -14.13 -13.48
CA ASN A 55 -6.55 -14.37 -14.92
C ASN A 55 -6.12 -13.11 -15.67
N ALA A 56 -5.42 -13.27 -16.80
CA ALA A 56 -4.99 -12.13 -17.59
C ALA A 56 -6.19 -11.30 -18.09
N GLY A 57 -6.11 -9.98 -17.99
CA GLY A 57 -7.15 -9.04 -18.42
C GLY A 57 -8.22 -8.74 -17.38
N VAL A 58 -8.17 -9.35 -16.19
CA VAL A 58 -9.08 -9.02 -15.09
C VAL A 58 -8.88 -7.56 -14.67
N LYS A 59 -9.99 -6.84 -14.49
CA LYS A 59 -10.00 -5.49 -13.94
C LYS A 59 -9.84 -5.56 -12.43
N VAL A 60 -9.01 -4.66 -11.90
CA VAL A 60 -8.78 -4.49 -10.47
C VAL A 60 -8.97 -3.03 -10.07
N GLU A 61 -9.34 -2.85 -8.82
CA GLU A 61 -9.37 -1.55 -8.17
C GLU A 61 -7.98 -1.23 -7.62
N THR A 62 -7.57 0.03 -7.77
CA THR A 62 -6.25 0.52 -7.37
C THR A 62 -6.42 1.74 -6.50
N ALA A 63 -5.54 1.89 -5.52
CA ALA A 63 -5.46 3.09 -4.70
C ALA A 63 -4.08 3.74 -4.87
N THR A 64 -4.03 5.06 -4.74
CA THR A 64 -2.76 5.78 -4.61
C THR A 64 -2.45 5.88 -3.12
N VAL A 65 -1.27 5.39 -2.72
CA VAL A 65 -0.77 5.52 -1.36
C VAL A 65 0.51 6.31 -1.42
N ASP A 66 0.56 7.41 -0.69
CA ASP A 66 1.77 8.18 -0.47
C ASP A 66 2.42 7.72 0.84
N ARG A 67 3.73 7.55 0.83
CA ARG A 67 4.52 7.23 2.02
C ARG A 67 5.57 8.30 2.16
N ARG A 68 5.47 9.03 3.26
CA ARG A 68 6.41 10.07 3.62
C ARG A 68 7.13 9.69 4.90
N ASP A 69 8.44 9.85 4.90
CA ASP A 69 9.25 9.69 6.10
C ASP A 69 9.23 11.02 6.85
N ALA A 70 8.74 11.01 8.08
CA ALA A 70 8.58 12.20 8.90
C ALA A 70 9.26 12.04 10.26
N THR A 71 9.73 13.14 10.82
CA THR A 71 10.31 13.21 12.16
C THR A 71 9.26 13.73 13.13
N TYR A 72 8.99 12.98 14.19
CA TYR A 72 8.16 13.49 15.30
C TYR A 72 8.89 14.65 15.99
N LEU A 73 8.19 15.76 16.22
CA LEU A 73 8.75 16.95 16.86
C LEU A 73 8.32 17.04 18.33
N TYR A 74 7.02 17.25 18.58
CA TYR A 74 6.45 17.43 19.90
C TYR A 74 4.94 17.20 19.89
N HIS A 75 4.36 17.09 21.08
CA HIS A 75 2.92 17.08 21.31
C HIS A 75 2.50 18.47 21.81
N ASP A 76 1.56 19.12 21.12
CA ASP A 76 1.15 20.49 21.43
C ASP A 76 0.06 20.60 22.51
N GLY A 77 -0.44 19.43 22.96
CA GLY A 77 -1.53 19.30 23.93
C GLY A 77 -2.73 18.55 23.37
N SER A 78 -3.00 18.69 22.06
CA SER A 78 -4.07 17.99 21.34
C SER A 78 -3.58 17.11 20.21
N ASP A 79 -2.56 17.57 19.48
CA ASP A 79 -2.03 16.93 18.30
C ASP A 79 -0.54 16.61 18.47
N PHE A 80 -0.11 15.53 17.81
CA PHE A 80 1.29 15.16 17.64
C PHE A 80 1.79 15.79 16.34
N VAL A 81 2.82 16.63 16.43
CA VAL A 81 3.38 17.34 15.29
C VAL A 81 4.51 16.52 14.67
N PHE A 82 4.38 16.21 13.39
CA PHE A 82 5.40 15.55 12.59
C PHE A 82 5.91 16.51 11.52
N MET A 83 7.20 16.46 11.21
CA MET A 83 7.80 17.24 10.13
C MET A 83 8.25 16.31 9.01
N ASP A 84 7.79 16.58 7.79
CA ASP A 84 8.22 15.86 6.60
C ASP A 84 9.72 16.05 6.36
N SER A 85 10.43 14.97 6.04
CA SER A 85 11.90 15.02 5.87
C SER A 85 12.34 15.62 4.54
N GLN A 86 11.44 15.77 3.57
CA GLN A 86 11.74 16.25 2.22
C GLN A 86 11.51 17.75 2.08
N ASP A 87 10.34 18.24 2.49
CA ASP A 87 9.93 19.64 2.31
C ASP A 87 9.87 20.44 3.63
N TYR A 88 10.08 19.79 4.77
CA TYR A 88 10.02 20.38 6.11
C TYR A 88 8.63 20.94 6.49
N GLU A 89 7.58 20.54 5.78
CA GLU A 89 6.21 20.86 6.18
C GLU A 89 5.86 20.13 7.49
N GLN A 90 5.13 20.83 8.37
CA GLN A 90 4.66 20.27 9.63
C GLN A 90 3.21 19.81 9.49
N HIS A 91 2.96 18.58 9.91
CA HIS A 91 1.65 17.93 9.88
C HIS A 91 1.22 17.57 11.31
N PRO A 92 0.18 18.24 11.85
CA PRO A 92 -0.43 17.84 13.11
C PRO A 92 -1.30 16.59 12.88
N LEU A 93 -1.12 15.57 13.72
CA LEU A 93 -1.92 14.35 13.73
C LEU A 93 -2.56 14.16 15.10
N SER A 94 -3.87 13.92 15.12
CA SER A 94 -4.61 13.64 16.35
C SER A 94 -4.18 12.31 16.97
N GLU A 95 -4.36 12.18 18.29
CA GLU A 95 -4.04 10.95 19.03
C GLU A 95 -4.70 9.70 18.42
N SER A 96 -5.93 9.83 17.93
CA SER A 96 -6.66 8.75 17.23
C SER A 96 -5.99 8.24 15.95
N LEU A 97 -5.24 9.10 15.24
CA LEU A 97 -4.51 8.73 14.03
C LEU A 97 -3.14 8.15 14.34
N VAL A 98 -2.48 8.66 15.39
CA VAL A 98 -1.20 8.12 15.88
C VAL A 98 -1.40 6.74 16.52
N GLY A 99 -2.55 6.51 17.14
CA GLY A 99 -2.92 5.22 17.72
C GLY A 99 -2.04 4.84 18.90
N ASP A 100 -1.70 3.55 19.03
CA ASP A 100 -0.92 3.05 20.17
C ASP A 100 0.49 3.64 20.27
N ALA A 101 1.03 4.23 19.19
CA ALA A 101 2.32 4.90 19.21
C ALA A 101 2.32 6.15 20.10
N ALA A 102 1.16 6.75 20.39
CA ALA A 102 1.04 7.92 21.26
C ALA A 102 1.45 7.64 22.72
N LYS A 103 1.57 6.36 23.10
CA LYS A 103 1.90 5.92 24.46
C LYS A 103 3.42 5.79 24.72
N PHE A 104 4.24 5.90 23.67
CA PHE A 104 5.70 5.70 23.72
C PHE A 104 6.44 6.98 23.39
#